data_AF-A0A1P9X4D3-F1
#
_entry.id   AF-A0A1P9X4D3-F1
#
_cell.length_a   1.000
_cell.length_b   1.000
_cell.length_c   1.000
_cell.angle_alpha   90.00
_cell.angle_beta   90.00
_cell.angle_gamma   90.00
#
_symmetry.space_group_name_H-M   'P 1'
#
loop_
_entity.id
_entity.type
_entity.pdbx_description
1 polymer ?
#
loop_
_entity_poly.entity_id
_entity_poly.type
_entity_poly.pdbx_seq_one_letter_code
_entity_poly.pdbx_strand_id
1 'polypeptide(L)'
;MYLGFGNLVYALAKADGRVQNEEADAVRQLLAQQPFGDLAQYAFTLLEERNVSIEEAYAFGMRRLTDNRKALNDTLKKQFIDILLHVAGAHDDTSRKEQEMIKRFRRDLRRL
;
A
#
# COMPACT_ATOMS: atom_id res chain seq x y z
N MET A 1 -2.86 -6.84 10.27
CA MET A 1 -3.49 -6.29 9.05
C MET A 1 -2.86 -4.97 8.61
N TYR A 2 -3.01 -3.86 9.36
CA TYR A 2 -2.56 -2.52 8.94
C TYR A 2 -1.05 -2.35 8.73
N LEU A 3 -0.20 -3.04 9.51
CA LEU A 3 1.24 -3.13 9.20
C LEU A 3 1.49 -3.69 7.79
N GLY A 4 0.75 -4.73 7.41
CA GLY A 4 0.82 -5.31 6.06
C GLY A 4 0.28 -4.37 4.99
N PHE A 5 -0.74 -3.57 5.33
CA PHE A 5 -1.23 -2.54 4.42
C PHE A 5 -0.19 -1.44 4.18
N GLY A 6 0.50 -0.96 5.22
CA GLY A 6 1.62 -0.03 5.05
C GLY A 6 2.74 -0.57 4.15
N ASN A 7 2.99 -1.89 4.18
CA ASN A 7 3.93 -2.53 3.26
C ASN A 7 3.45 -2.50 1.79
N LEU A 8 2.14 -2.67 1.55
CA LEU A 8 1.57 -2.58 0.20
C LEU A 8 1.59 -1.15 -0.34
N VAL A 9 1.33 -0.16 0.51
CA VAL A 9 1.43 1.26 0.15
C VAL A 9 2.87 1.62 -0.20
N TYR A 10 3.85 1.15 0.58
CA TYR A 10 5.26 1.32 0.24
C TYR A 10 5.64 0.66 -1.09
N ALA A 11 5.22 -0.59 -1.31
CA ALA A 11 5.51 -1.29 -2.54
C ALA A 11 4.97 -0.53 -3.76
N LEU A 12 3.77 0.07 -3.63
CA LEU A 12 3.16 0.89 -4.67
C LEU A 12 3.96 2.17 -4.92
N ALA A 13 4.23 2.98 -3.89
CA ALA A 13 4.98 4.22 -4.05
C ALA A 13 6.41 3.97 -4.59
N LYS A 14 6.99 2.81 -4.30
CA LYS A 14 8.31 2.42 -4.84
C LYS A 14 8.23 1.77 -6.22
N ALA A 15 7.07 1.61 -6.84
CA ALA A 15 6.90 0.81 -8.07
C ALA A 15 7.86 1.23 -9.20
N ASP A 16 8.23 2.51 -9.27
CA ASP A 16 9.18 3.04 -10.27
C ASP A 16 10.65 2.97 -9.88
N GLY A 17 10.97 2.39 -8.73
CA GLY A 17 12.33 2.14 -8.24
C GLY A 17 12.77 3.06 -7.12
N ARG A 18 12.02 4.15 -6.88
CA ARG A 18 12.19 5.06 -5.75
C ARG A 18 10.83 5.58 -5.31
N VAL A 19 10.69 5.89 -4.03
CA VAL A 19 9.55 6.65 -3.50
C VAL A 19 9.81 8.12 -3.79
N GLN A 20 8.83 8.81 -4.37
CA GLN A 20 8.91 10.26 -4.59
C GLN A 20 8.46 11.01 -3.33
N ASN A 21 8.98 12.22 -3.09
CA ASN A 21 8.68 12.96 -1.87
C ASN A 21 7.18 13.30 -1.79
N GLU A 22 6.58 13.66 -2.93
CA GLU A 22 5.17 13.99 -3.10
C GLU A 22 4.27 12.78 -2.77
N GLU A 23 4.67 11.59 -3.24
CA GLU A 23 3.99 10.32 -2.92
C GLU A 23 4.12 10.01 -1.43
N ALA A 24 5.31 10.18 -0.83
CA ALA A 24 5.53 9.94 0.59
C ALA A 24 4.68 10.87 1.46
N ASP A 25 4.60 12.15 1.12
CA ASP A 25 3.78 13.13 1.83
C ASP A 25 2.29 12.82 1.68
N ALA A 26 1.84 12.45 0.47
CA ALA A 26 0.47 12.02 0.24
C ALA A 26 0.12 10.76 1.04
N VAL A 27 1.01 9.78 1.08
CA VAL A 27 0.86 8.57 1.92
C VAL A 27 0.73 8.94 3.38
N ARG A 28 1.61 9.80 3.91
CA ARG A 28 1.60 10.21 5.32
C ARG A 28 0.29 10.93 5.65
N GLN A 29 -0.12 11.91 4.84
CA GLN A 29 -1.37 12.65 5.05
C GLN A 29 -2.60 11.76 4.97
N LEU A 30 -2.67 10.89 3.96
CA LEU A 30 -3.80 10.02 3.72
C LEU A 30 -3.95 8.97 4.82
N LEU A 31 -2.85 8.32 5.21
CA LEU A 31 -2.86 7.34 6.28
C LEU A 31 -3.18 7.98 7.63
N ALA A 32 -2.77 9.22 7.90
CA ALA A 32 -3.07 9.89 9.17
C ALA A 32 -4.58 10.01 9.45
N GLN A 33 -5.39 10.02 8.38
CA GLN A 33 -6.84 10.15 8.44
C GLN A 33 -7.56 8.80 8.56
N GLN A 34 -6.83 7.68 8.47
CA GLN A 34 -7.42 6.33 8.50
C GLN A 34 -7.34 5.71 9.90
N PRO A 35 -8.35 4.91 10.30
CA PRO A 35 -8.24 4.06 11.48
C PRO A 35 -6.99 3.17 11.39
N PHE A 36 -6.17 3.16 12.45
CA PHE A 36 -4.90 2.42 12.52
C PHE A 36 -3.87 2.84 11.46
N GLY A 37 -4.00 4.07 10.96
CA GLY A 37 -3.09 4.65 9.98
C GLY A 37 -1.68 4.90 10.52
N ASP A 38 -1.54 5.10 11.83
CA ASP A 38 -0.28 5.17 12.56
C ASP A 38 0.57 3.90 12.36
N LEU A 39 -0.04 2.72 12.44
CA LEU A 39 0.65 1.45 12.18
C LEU A 39 1.08 1.32 10.72
N ALA A 40 0.23 1.76 9.80
CA ALA A 40 0.54 1.72 8.37
C ALA A 40 1.67 2.71 8.02
N GLN A 41 1.68 3.91 8.61
CA GLN A 41 2.75 4.88 8.47
C GLN A 41 4.07 4.37 9.06
N TYR A 42 4.03 3.81 10.27
CA TYR A 42 5.22 3.25 10.90
C TYR A 42 5.87 2.18 10.01
N ALA A 43 5.05 1.27 9.46
CA ALA A 43 5.55 0.28 8.52
C ALA A 43 6.14 0.93 7.24
N PHE A 44 5.46 1.93 6.67
CA PHE A 44 5.95 2.63 5.48
C PHE A 44 7.32 3.28 5.72
N THR A 45 7.47 4.07 6.78
CA THR A 45 8.72 4.75 7.13
C THR A 45 9.86 3.76 7.37
N LEU A 46 9.60 2.67 8.09
CA LEU A 46 10.59 1.63 8.33
C LEU A 46 11.09 1.00 7.02
N LEU A 47 10.20 0.76 6.07
CA LEU A 47 10.54 0.16 4.78
C LEU A 47 11.34 1.12 3.89
N GLU A 48 11.01 2.41 3.95
CA GLU A 48 11.77 3.49 3.29
C GLU A 48 13.20 3.55 3.81
N GLU A 49 13.39 3.63 5.13
CA GLU A 49 14.72 3.65 5.77
C GLU A 49 15.56 2.40 5.43
N ARG A 50 14.92 1.24 5.33
CA ARG A 50 15.57 -0.04 5.03
C ARG A 50 15.73 -0.30 3.54
N ASN A 51 15.18 0.56 2.69
CA ASN A 51 15.16 0.42 1.24
C ASN A 51 14.68 -0.98 0.76
N VAL A 52 13.67 -1.53 1.43
CA VAL A 52 13.14 -2.89 1.18
C VAL A 52 12.71 -3.05 -0.28
N SER A 53 12.90 -4.24 -0.88
CA SER A 53 12.49 -4.44 -2.27
C SER A 53 10.96 -4.43 -2.42
N ILE A 54 10.48 -4.06 -3.61
CA ILE A 54 9.04 -4.02 -3.94
C ILE A 54 8.39 -5.38 -3.67
N GLU A 55 9.00 -6.46 -4.14
CA GLU A 55 8.44 -7.81 -4.00
C GLU A 55 8.43 -8.30 -2.55
N GLU A 56 9.46 -7.99 -1.75
CA GLU A 56 9.48 -8.34 -0.32
C GLU A 56 8.36 -7.63 0.45
N ALA A 57 8.22 -6.32 0.24
CA ALA A 57 7.16 -5.53 0.86
C ALA A 57 5.77 -6.03 0.43
N TYR A 58 5.59 -6.27 -0.87
CA TYR A 58 4.33 -6.79 -1.41
C TYR A 58 3.99 -8.17 -0.83
N ALA A 59 4.94 -9.09 -0.81
CA ALA A 59 4.76 -10.44 -0.28
C ALA A 59 4.40 -10.42 1.21
N PHE A 60 5.09 -9.60 2.00
CA PHE A 60 4.77 -9.43 3.42
C PHE A 60 3.36 -8.87 3.63
N GLY A 61 3.00 -7.83 2.87
CA GLY A 61 1.68 -7.23 2.92
C GLY A 61 0.57 -8.23 2.61
N MET A 62 0.70 -8.98 1.51
CA MET A 62 -0.27 -10.01 1.13
C MET A 62 -0.36 -11.15 2.14
N ARG A 63 0.77 -11.59 2.71
CA ARG A 63 0.78 -12.58 3.78
C ARG A 63 -0.05 -12.09 4.98
N ARG A 64 0.17 -10.85 5.42
CA ARG A 64 -0.57 -10.27 6.55
C ARG A 64 -2.06 -10.13 6.26
N LEU A 65 -2.47 -9.78 5.03
CA LEU A 65 -3.89 -9.77 4.66
C LEU A 65 -4.48 -11.18 4.68
N THR A 66 -3.74 -12.17 4.16
CA THR A 66 -4.15 -13.58 4.15
C THR A 66 -4.34 -14.13 5.57
N ASP A 67 -3.38 -13.87 6.47
CA ASP A 67 -3.44 -14.28 7.88
C ASP A 67 -4.65 -13.65 8.61
N ASN A 68 -5.14 -12.51 8.12
CA ASN A 68 -6.26 -11.77 8.69
C ASN A 68 -7.54 -11.84 7.82
N ARG A 69 -7.65 -12.81 6.89
CA ARG A 69 -8.76 -12.88 5.91
C ARG A 69 -10.16 -12.80 6.53
N LYS A 70 -10.35 -13.31 7.76
CA LYS A 70 -11.63 -13.27 8.47
C LYS A 70 -12.10 -11.84 8.79
N ALA A 71 -11.16 -10.91 8.97
CA ALA A 71 -11.46 -9.49 9.22
C ALA A 71 -11.57 -8.67 7.92
N LEU A 72 -11.21 -9.26 6.78
CA LEU A 72 -11.12 -8.59 5.49
C LEU A 72 -12.44 -8.67 4.72
N ASN A 73 -13.41 -7.85 5.12
CA ASN A 73 -14.70 -7.74 4.41
C ASN A 73 -14.60 -6.84 3.16
N ASP A 74 -15.64 -6.84 2.34
CA ASP A 74 -15.66 -6.10 1.06
C ASP A 74 -15.51 -4.59 1.23
N THR A 75 -16.05 -4.02 2.31
CA THR A 75 -15.89 -2.60 2.64
C THR A 75 -14.43 -2.25 2.85
N LEU A 76 -13.71 -3.07 3.64
CA LEU A 76 -12.30 -2.85 3.94
C LEU A 76 -11.42 -3.10 2.71
N LYS A 77 -11.75 -4.12 1.91
CA LYS A 77 -11.06 -4.37 0.62
C LYS A 77 -11.17 -3.16 -0.31
N LYS A 78 -12.38 -2.58 -0.42
CA LYS A 78 -12.63 -1.37 -1.21
C LYS A 78 -11.82 -0.19 -0.67
N GLN A 79 -11.86 0.04 0.65
CA GLN A 79 -11.10 1.11 1.30
C GLN A 79 -9.59 1.01 1.00
N PHE A 80 -9.00 -0.19 1.07
CA PHE A 80 -7.59 -0.39 0.73
C PHE A 80 -7.28 -0.08 -0.72
N ILE A 81 -8.16 -0.48 -1.66
CA ILE A 81 -7.99 -0.15 -3.07
C ILE A 81 -8.09 1.37 -3.30
N ASP A 82 -9.07 2.02 -2.66
CA ASP A 82 -9.30 3.47 -2.83
C ASP A 82 -8.11 4.28 -2.30
N ILE A 83 -7.52 3.86 -1.17
CA ILE A 83 -6.30 4.46 -0.64
C ILE A 83 -5.14 4.32 -1.63
N LEU A 84 -4.92 3.13 -2.20
CA LEU A 84 -3.85 2.92 -3.17
C LEU A 84 -4.04 3.75 -4.45
N LEU A 85 -5.27 3.89 -4.94
CA LEU A 85 -5.58 4.77 -6.06
C LEU A 85 -5.28 6.24 -5.73
N HIS A 86 -5.61 6.68 -4.52
CA HIS A 86 -5.37 8.06 -4.11
C HIS A 86 -3.87 8.36 -4.00
N VAL A 87 -3.08 7.43 -3.46
CA VAL A 87 -1.61 7.53 -3.41
C VAL A 87 -1.03 7.64 -4.82
N ALA A 88 -1.42 6.72 -5.73
CA ALA A 88 -0.90 6.72 -7.10
C ALA A 88 -1.35 7.93 -7.93
N GLY A 89 -2.46 8.57 -7.55
CA GLY A 89 -2.96 9.80 -8.17
C GLY A 89 -2.45 11.09 -7.52
N ALA A 90 -1.61 11.00 -6.48
CA ALA A 90 -1.07 12.19 -5.81
C ALA A 90 0.10 12.83 -6.57
N HIS A 91 0.69 12.10 -7.52
CA HIS A 91 1.68 12.59 -8.45
C HIS A 91 1.05 12.72 -9.85
N ASP A 92 1.34 13.81 -10.56
CA ASP A 92 0.64 14.24 -11.80
C ASP A 92 0.67 13.23 -12.97
N ASP A 93 1.46 12.16 -12.85
CA ASP A 93 1.41 10.99 -13.72
C ASP A 93 1.42 9.72 -12.87
N THR A 94 0.25 9.06 -12.76
CA THR A 94 0.21 7.68 -12.27
C THR A 94 0.97 6.79 -13.25
N SER A 95 2.03 6.15 -12.79
CA SER A 95 2.88 5.37 -13.68
C SER A 95 2.20 4.07 -14.10
N ARG A 96 2.61 3.56 -15.27
CA ARG A 96 2.15 2.24 -15.75
C ARG A 96 2.44 1.14 -14.74
N LYS A 97 3.55 1.22 -13.99
CA LYS A 97 3.93 0.20 -13.01
C LYS A 97 3.03 0.23 -11.78
N GLU A 98 2.65 1.42 -11.32
CA GLU A 98 1.67 1.58 -10.24
C GLU A 98 0.31 1.00 -10.63
N GLN A 99 -0.16 1.30 -11.85
CA GLN A 99 -1.41 0.73 -12.36
C GLN A 99 -1.37 -0.80 -12.45
N GLU A 100 -0.28 -1.37 -12.95
CA GLU A 100 -0.07 -2.82 -13.02
C GLU A 100 -0.06 -3.44 -11.61
N MET A 101 0.54 -2.76 -10.63
CA MET A 101 0.56 -3.21 -9.25
C MET A 101 -0.82 -3.15 -8.59
N ILE A 102 -1.59 -2.07 -8.79
CA ILE A 102 -2.97 -1.96 -8.29
C ILE A 102 -3.84 -3.05 -8.94
N LYS A 103 -3.65 -3.33 -10.23
CA LYS A 103 -4.36 -4.40 -10.94
C LYS A 103 -4.00 -5.78 -10.37
N ARG A 104 -2.72 -6.03 -10.08
CA ARG A 104 -2.24 -7.25 -9.40
C ARG A 104 -2.90 -7.37 -8.02
N PHE A 105 -2.83 -6.31 -7.21
CA PHE A 105 -3.42 -6.27 -5.87
C PHE A 105 -4.92 -6.55 -5.88
N ARG A 106 -5.69 -5.91 -6.77
CA ARG A 106 -7.14 -6.17 -6.93
C ARG A 106 -7.42 -7.64 -7.24
N ARG A 107 -6.63 -8.26 -8.12
CA ARG A 107 -6.81 -9.68 -8.46
C ARG A 107 -6.52 -10.58 -7.27
N ASP A 108 -5.46 -10.29 -6.52
CA ASP A 108 -5.04 -11.13 -5.41
C ASP A 108 -5.99 -10.96 -4.21
N LEU A 109 -6.50 -9.75 -3.97
CA LEU A 109 -7.49 -9.44 -2.94
C LEU A 109 -8.85 -10.12 -3.17
N ARG A 110 -9.25 -10.32 -4.44
CA ARG A 110 -10.47 -11.08 -4.79
C ARG A 110 -10.39 -12.57 -4.44
N ARG A 111 -9.18 -13.10 -4.22
CA ARG A 111 -8.95 -14.51 -3.86
C ARG A 111 -8.91 -14.74 -2.35
N LEU A 112 -8.95 -13.67 -1.54
CA LEU A 112 -8.99 -13.69 -0.08
C LEU A 112 -10.43 -13.57 0.43
#